data_AF-A0A7W1L7T8-F1
#
_entry.id   AF-A0A7W1L7T8-F1
#
_cell.length_a   1.000
_cell.length_b   1.000
_cell.length_c   1.000
_cell.angle_alpha   90.00
_cell.angle_beta   90.00
_cell.angle_gamma   90.00
#
_symmetry.space_group_name_H-M   'P 1'
#
loop_
_entity.id
_entity.type
_entity.pdbx_description
1 polymer ?
#
loop_
_entity_poly.entity_id
_entity_poly.type
_entity_poly.pdbx_seq_one_letter_code
_entity_poly.pdbx_strand_id
1 'polypeptide(L)'
;VYAAADPHSKSFMPDPVYSNIGKLLLATQIYDMQRIAHYVSGGLIVTLPGPDEDHNPATAAKLADVLRANPDVPYDKRIETARFLEDLTASYQGGWYSLISLHGGGSPAAMKQEIYRNYPIGNKVELVERLLARGLTTEPNRAIGRNKQPGKCCAQGCTVPGAPIMVEMPKAAKRIKKVA
;
A
#
# COMPACT_ATOMS: atom_id res chain seq x y z
N VAL A 1 22.06 -1.64 -10.31
CA VAL A 1 22.10 -3.10 -10.04
C VAL A 1 20.66 -3.58 -9.90
N TYR A 2 19.94 -3.71 -11.01
CA TYR A 2 18.52 -4.13 -11.01
C TYR A 2 18.27 -5.36 -11.87
N ALA A 3 19.30 -5.84 -12.55
CA ALA A 3 19.31 -7.09 -13.27
C ALA A 3 20.74 -7.68 -13.26
N ALA A 4 20.84 -9.00 -13.37
CA ALA A 4 22.07 -9.75 -13.52
C ALA A 4 21.97 -10.65 -14.76
N ALA A 5 23.10 -10.90 -15.44
CA ALA A 5 23.13 -11.85 -16.53
C ALA A 5 22.94 -13.27 -15.99
N ASP A 6 22.02 -14.01 -16.59
CA ASP A 6 21.79 -15.42 -16.28
C ASP A 6 22.96 -16.26 -16.85
N PRO A 7 23.63 -17.06 -16.01
CA PRO A 7 24.86 -17.76 -16.39
C PRO A 7 24.63 -18.86 -17.44
N HIS A 8 23.39 -19.32 -17.64
CA HIS A 8 23.09 -20.46 -18.51
C HIS A 8 22.48 -20.04 -19.85
N SER A 9 21.57 -19.07 -19.83
CA SER A 9 20.78 -18.62 -20.98
C SER A 9 21.32 -17.35 -21.64
N LYS A 10 22.28 -16.65 -21.00
CA LYS A 10 22.77 -15.33 -21.42
C LYS A 10 21.68 -14.24 -21.48
N SER A 11 20.50 -14.51 -20.94
CA SER A 11 19.45 -13.52 -20.74
C SER A 11 19.76 -12.66 -19.50
N PHE A 12 18.99 -11.60 -19.27
CA PHE A 12 19.11 -10.78 -18.04
C PHE A 12 17.91 -11.04 -17.13
N MET A 13 18.19 -11.36 -15.88
CA MET A 13 17.19 -11.59 -14.85
C MET A 13 17.11 -10.38 -13.93
N PRO A 14 15.91 -9.84 -13.64
CA PRO A 14 15.76 -8.76 -12.68
C PRO A 14 16.13 -9.23 -11.28
N ASP A 15 16.52 -8.29 -10.42
CA ASP A 15 16.77 -8.61 -9.01
C ASP A 15 15.48 -9.15 -8.35
N PRO A 16 15.52 -10.34 -7.74
CA PRO A 16 14.33 -11.01 -7.21
C PRO A 16 13.75 -10.27 -6.00
N VAL A 17 14.55 -9.56 -5.21
CA VAL A 17 14.05 -8.79 -4.08
C VAL A 17 13.30 -7.55 -4.59
N TYR A 18 13.94 -6.74 -5.45
CA TYR A 18 13.35 -5.50 -5.93
C TYR A 18 12.11 -5.70 -6.80
N SER A 19 12.12 -6.70 -7.69
CA SER A 19 10.96 -7.03 -8.53
C SER A 19 9.75 -7.43 -7.69
N ASN A 20 9.95 -8.29 -6.68
CA ASN A 20 8.87 -8.72 -5.80
C ASN A 20 8.38 -7.60 -4.86
N ILE A 21 9.27 -6.69 -4.42
CA ILE A 21 8.85 -5.49 -3.67
C ILE A 21 7.94 -4.62 -4.53
N GLY A 22 8.31 -4.35 -5.78
CA GLY A 22 7.49 -3.53 -6.69
C GLY A 22 6.12 -4.14 -6.93
N LYS A 23 6.06 -5.46 -7.16
CA LYS A 23 4.80 -6.17 -7.34
C LYS A 23 3.96 -6.20 -6.06
N LEU A 24 4.57 -6.40 -4.89
CA LEU A 24 3.87 -6.40 -3.60
C LEU A 24 3.30 -5.01 -3.29
N LEU A 25 4.02 -3.94 -3.61
CA LEU A 25 3.51 -2.58 -3.49
C LEU A 25 2.25 -2.40 -4.34
N LEU A 26 2.29 -2.73 -5.63
CA LEU A 26 1.10 -2.66 -6.49
C LEU A 26 -0.08 -3.47 -5.92
N ALA A 27 0.19 -4.72 -5.52
CA ALA A 27 -0.84 -5.63 -5.00
C ALA A 27 -1.53 -5.10 -3.74
N THR A 28 -0.82 -4.33 -2.91
CA THR A 28 -1.36 -3.75 -1.67
C THR A 28 -1.99 -2.37 -1.86
N GLN A 29 -1.68 -1.68 -2.96
CA GLN A 29 -2.10 -0.30 -3.18
C GLN A 29 -3.21 -0.16 -4.22
N ILE A 30 -3.47 -1.17 -5.06
CA ILE A 30 -4.44 -1.05 -6.16
C ILE A 30 -5.83 -0.57 -5.72
N TYR A 31 -6.36 -1.10 -4.61
CA TYR A 31 -7.68 -0.68 -4.12
C TYR A 31 -7.66 0.73 -3.51
N ASP A 32 -6.56 1.15 -2.91
CA ASP A 32 -6.41 2.53 -2.45
C ASP A 32 -6.28 3.51 -3.62
N MET A 33 -5.59 3.14 -4.69
CA MET A 33 -5.53 3.92 -5.93
C MET A 33 -6.94 4.10 -6.52
N GLN A 34 -7.73 3.03 -6.61
CA GLN A 34 -9.12 3.10 -7.08
C GLN A 34 -9.99 3.95 -6.15
N ARG A 35 -9.88 3.76 -4.83
CA ARG A 35 -10.60 4.56 -3.83
C ARG A 35 -10.32 6.06 -3.98
N ILE A 36 -9.06 6.45 -4.18
CA ILE A 36 -8.69 7.86 -4.38
C ILE A 36 -9.27 8.37 -5.69
N ALA A 37 -9.19 7.60 -6.78
CA ALA A 37 -9.78 7.98 -8.05
C ALA A 37 -11.30 8.20 -7.92
N HIS A 38 -12.03 7.29 -7.28
CA HIS A 38 -13.46 7.42 -7.01
C HIS A 38 -13.79 8.65 -6.18
N TYR A 39 -13.03 8.90 -5.12
CA TYR A 39 -13.24 10.06 -4.24
C TYR A 39 -13.12 11.39 -5.00
N VAL A 40 -12.12 11.52 -5.87
CA VAL A 40 -11.90 12.74 -6.67
C VAL A 40 -12.90 12.87 -7.82
N SER A 41 -13.34 11.75 -8.40
CA SER A 41 -14.26 11.75 -9.55
C SER A 41 -15.70 12.14 -9.18
N GLY A 42 -16.10 11.91 -7.93
CA GLY A 42 -17.47 12.10 -7.49
C GLY A 42 -18.45 11.10 -8.13
N GLY A 43 -19.76 11.34 -7.96
CA GLY A 43 -20.79 10.38 -8.37
C GLY A 43 -21.00 10.23 -9.88
N LEU A 44 -20.43 11.12 -10.71
CA LEU A 44 -20.70 11.12 -12.14
C LEU A 44 -20.24 9.83 -12.83
N ILE A 45 -19.20 9.17 -12.31
CA ILE A 45 -18.70 7.89 -12.84
C ILE A 45 -19.68 6.71 -12.67
N VAL A 46 -20.78 6.88 -11.94
CA VAL A 46 -21.84 5.85 -11.78
C VAL A 46 -23.23 6.36 -12.13
N THR A 47 -23.42 7.68 -12.29
CA THR A 47 -24.73 8.29 -12.57
C THR A 47 -24.80 8.99 -13.92
N LEU A 48 -23.72 9.02 -14.70
CA LEU A 48 -23.75 9.62 -16.03
C LEU A 48 -24.75 8.86 -16.93
N PRO A 49 -25.63 9.58 -17.64
CA PRO A 49 -26.54 8.94 -18.59
C PRO A 49 -25.79 8.15 -19.66
N GLY A 50 -26.35 7.01 -20.03
CA GLY A 50 -25.79 6.17 -21.09
C GLY A 50 -25.83 6.84 -22.47
N PRO A 51 -25.15 6.25 -23.48
CA PRO A 51 -25.08 6.79 -24.84
C PRO A 51 -26.44 7.10 -25.47
N ASP A 52 -27.46 6.29 -25.18
CA ASP A 52 -28.80 6.45 -25.75
C ASP A 52 -29.49 7.74 -25.29
N GLU A 53 -29.16 8.21 -24.07
CA GLU A 53 -29.72 9.44 -23.50
C GLU A 53 -28.79 10.65 -23.75
N ASP A 54 -27.48 10.48 -23.64
CA ASP A 54 -26.50 11.55 -23.85
C ASP A 54 -26.37 11.98 -25.33
N HIS A 55 -26.62 11.08 -26.28
CA HIS A 55 -26.63 11.41 -27.71
C HIS A 55 -28.03 11.71 -28.27
N ASN A 56 -29.06 11.70 -27.42
CA ASN A 56 -30.41 12.01 -27.85
C ASN A 56 -30.52 13.51 -28.21
N PRO A 57 -30.85 13.88 -29.46
CA PRO A 57 -30.95 15.28 -29.86
C PRO A 57 -31.96 16.09 -29.03
N ALA A 58 -32.96 15.43 -28.43
CA ALA A 58 -33.98 16.08 -27.60
C ALA A 58 -33.49 16.45 -26.19
N THR A 59 -32.46 15.79 -25.66
CA THR A 59 -31.99 15.94 -24.28
C THR A 59 -30.52 16.32 -24.15
N ALA A 60 -29.69 16.07 -25.18
CA ALA A 60 -28.26 16.37 -25.20
C ALA A 60 -27.92 17.84 -24.83
N ALA A 61 -28.68 18.80 -25.37
CA ALA A 61 -28.47 20.22 -25.05
C ALA A 61 -28.71 20.52 -23.56
N LYS A 62 -29.73 19.88 -22.95
CA LYS A 62 -30.06 20.07 -21.53
C LYS A 62 -28.98 19.46 -20.64
N LEU A 63 -28.46 18.28 -20.99
CA LEU A 63 -27.37 17.63 -20.27
C LEU A 63 -26.10 18.49 -20.28
N ALA A 64 -25.73 19.06 -21.42
CA ALA A 64 -24.58 19.94 -21.56
C ALA A 64 -24.67 21.21 -20.68
N ASP A 65 -25.88 21.67 -20.36
CA ASP A 65 -26.12 22.81 -19.48
C ASP A 65 -26.08 22.42 -18.00
N VAL A 66 -26.73 21.30 -17.62
CA VAL A 66 -26.83 20.90 -16.19
C VAL A 66 -25.60 20.16 -15.66
N LEU A 67 -24.80 19.54 -16.54
CA LEU A 67 -23.58 18.81 -16.18
C LEU A 67 -22.30 19.58 -16.52
N ARG A 68 -22.40 20.88 -16.85
CA ARG A 68 -21.22 21.76 -16.92
C ARG A 68 -20.66 22.02 -15.51
N ALA A 69 -19.37 22.31 -15.43
CA ALA A 69 -18.74 22.79 -14.19
C ALA A 69 -17.90 24.05 -14.51
N ASN A 70 -16.58 23.91 -14.57
CA ASN A 70 -15.71 25.02 -14.91
C ASN A 70 -15.99 25.46 -16.38
N PRO A 71 -16.29 26.75 -16.64
CA PRO A 71 -16.53 27.25 -18.01
C PRO A 71 -15.31 27.12 -18.93
N ASP A 72 -14.10 27.02 -18.37
CA ASP A 72 -12.85 26.83 -19.14
C ASP A 72 -12.67 25.38 -19.61
N VAL A 73 -13.49 24.44 -19.13
CA VAL A 73 -13.44 23.02 -19.49
C VAL A 73 -14.65 22.66 -20.37
N PRO A 74 -14.43 22.24 -21.63
CA PRO A 74 -15.51 21.77 -22.49
C PRO A 74 -16.30 20.62 -21.86
N TYR A 75 -17.63 20.64 -22.03
CA TYR A 75 -18.55 19.64 -21.46
C TYR A 75 -18.17 18.22 -21.87
N ASP A 76 -17.95 17.98 -23.16
CA ASP A 76 -17.58 16.68 -23.72
C ASP A 76 -16.35 16.09 -23.02
N LYS A 77 -15.32 16.90 -22.75
CA LYS A 77 -14.10 16.42 -22.08
C LYS A 77 -14.31 16.00 -20.65
N ARG A 78 -15.20 16.68 -19.92
CA ARG A 78 -15.58 16.27 -18.56
C ARG A 78 -16.27 14.90 -18.59
N ILE A 79 -17.20 14.71 -19.50
CA ILE A 79 -18.00 13.50 -19.61
C ILE A 79 -17.16 12.31 -20.10
N GLU A 80 -16.33 12.51 -21.12
CA GLU A 80 -15.38 11.51 -21.63
C GLU A 80 -14.43 11.04 -20.50
N THR A 81 -13.94 11.96 -19.68
CA THR A 81 -13.08 11.63 -18.53
C THR A 81 -13.83 10.81 -17.48
N ALA A 82 -15.09 11.16 -17.19
CA ALA A 82 -15.92 10.39 -16.24
C ALA A 82 -16.15 8.95 -16.73
N ARG A 83 -16.49 8.76 -18.02
CA ARG A 83 -16.64 7.43 -18.64
C ARG A 83 -15.35 6.63 -18.61
N PHE A 84 -14.21 7.28 -18.88
CA PHE A 84 -12.91 6.62 -18.85
C PHE A 84 -12.55 6.14 -17.44
N LEU A 85 -12.85 6.94 -16.41
CA LEU A 85 -12.62 6.55 -15.01
C LEU A 85 -13.56 5.44 -14.56
N GLU A 86 -14.83 5.49 -14.95
CA GLU A 86 -15.78 4.38 -14.75
C GLU A 86 -15.20 3.08 -15.34
N ASP A 87 -14.75 3.09 -16.59
CA ASP A 87 -14.27 1.88 -17.24
C ASP A 87 -13.03 1.29 -16.54
N LEU A 88 -12.07 2.13 -16.15
CA LEU A 88 -10.86 1.68 -15.48
C LEU A 88 -11.06 1.20 -14.04
N THR A 89 -12.19 1.52 -13.39
CA THR A 89 -12.29 1.37 -11.93
C THR A 89 -13.62 0.83 -11.40
N ALA A 90 -14.68 0.84 -12.20
CA ALA A 90 -16.03 0.45 -11.81
C ALA A 90 -16.77 -0.42 -12.86
N SER A 91 -16.09 -0.82 -13.94
CA SER A 91 -16.61 -1.76 -14.94
C SER A 91 -16.03 -3.18 -14.77
N TYR A 92 -16.35 -4.07 -15.70
CA TYR A 92 -15.65 -5.36 -15.85
C TYR A 92 -14.12 -5.18 -15.93
N GLN A 93 -13.66 -4.16 -16.68
CA GLN A 93 -12.23 -3.85 -16.76
C GLN A 93 -11.69 -3.40 -15.41
N GLY A 94 -12.40 -2.52 -14.70
CA GLY A 94 -12.04 -2.13 -13.34
C GLY A 94 -11.85 -3.33 -12.41
N GLY A 95 -12.80 -4.28 -12.41
CA GLY A 95 -12.69 -5.51 -11.62
C GLY A 95 -11.51 -6.39 -12.04
N TRP A 96 -11.27 -6.55 -13.34
CA TRP A 96 -10.11 -7.28 -13.87
C TRP A 96 -8.80 -6.61 -13.45
N TYR A 97 -8.65 -5.29 -13.61
CA TYR A 97 -7.48 -4.51 -13.21
C TYR A 97 -7.19 -4.64 -11.71
N SER A 98 -8.22 -4.63 -10.86
CA SER A 98 -8.05 -4.88 -9.42
C SER A 98 -7.44 -6.25 -9.14
N LEU A 99 -8.03 -7.30 -9.72
CA LEU A 99 -7.65 -8.68 -9.41
C LEU A 99 -6.32 -9.06 -10.05
N ILE A 100 -6.03 -8.64 -11.28
CA ILE A 100 -4.74 -8.90 -11.92
C ILE A 100 -3.62 -8.13 -11.23
N SER A 101 -3.88 -6.91 -10.76
CA SER A 101 -2.89 -6.14 -9.99
C SER A 101 -2.64 -6.78 -8.62
N LEU A 102 -3.64 -7.43 -8.01
CA LEU A 102 -3.50 -8.17 -6.76
C LEU A 102 -2.74 -9.49 -6.96
N HIS A 103 -3.15 -10.30 -7.96
CA HIS A 103 -2.74 -11.70 -8.10
C HIS A 103 -1.83 -12.04 -9.29
N GLY A 104 -1.67 -11.15 -10.27
CA GLY A 104 -0.86 -11.41 -11.46
C GLY A 104 0.59 -11.75 -11.09
N GLY A 105 1.13 -12.86 -11.56
CA GLY A 105 2.48 -13.31 -11.17
C GLY A 105 2.61 -13.83 -9.72
N GLY A 106 1.50 -13.96 -8.99
CA GLY A 106 1.44 -14.51 -7.64
C GLY A 106 0.59 -13.67 -6.68
N SER A 107 -0.01 -14.32 -5.68
CA SER A 107 -0.69 -13.65 -4.57
C SER A 107 0.32 -12.97 -3.63
N PRO A 108 -0.05 -11.93 -2.85
CA PRO A 108 0.89 -11.20 -1.98
C PRO A 108 1.78 -12.07 -1.08
N ALA A 109 1.29 -13.23 -0.64
CA ALA A 109 2.08 -14.20 0.13
C ALA A 109 3.27 -14.76 -0.66
N ALA A 110 3.12 -15.03 -1.96
CA ALA A 110 4.19 -15.52 -2.82
C ALA A 110 5.34 -14.50 -2.90
N MET A 111 5.02 -13.22 -3.11
CA MET A 111 6.03 -12.15 -3.15
C MET A 111 6.74 -12.00 -1.80
N LYS A 112 6.01 -12.05 -0.68
CA LYS A 112 6.62 -12.02 0.66
C LYS A 112 7.58 -13.19 0.88
N GLN A 113 7.22 -14.39 0.44
CA GLN A 113 8.07 -15.56 0.54
C GLN A 113 9.31 -15.44 -0.32
N GLU A 114 9.19 -14.93 -1.54
CA GLU A 114 10.33 -14.75 -2.45
C GLU A 114 11.30 -13.65 -1.96
N ILE A 115 10.77 -12.56 -1.40
CA ILE A 115 11.57 -11.55 -0.70
C ILE A 115 12.32 -12.19 0.47
N TYR A 116 11.64 -12.96 1.32
CA TYR A 116 12.26 -13.61 2.47
C TYR A 116 13.39 -14.57 2.08
N ARG A 117 13.23 -15.32 0.98
CA ARG A 117 14.25 -16.26 0.47
C ARG A 117 15.53 -15.58 -0.02
N ASN A 118 15.40 -14.41 -0.63
CA ASN A 118 16.52 -13.75 -1.31
C ASN A 118 17.08 -12.54 -0.54
N TYR A 119 16.35 -12.01 0.44
CA TYR A 119 16.83 -10.89 1.24
C TYR A 119 17.78 -11.36 2.35
N PRO A 120 18.97 -10.74 2.51
CA PRO A 120 19.99 -11.23 3.44
C PRO A 120 19.68 -10.81 4.89
N ILE A 121 18.63 -11.38 5.49
CA ILE A 121 18.17 -11.04 6.84
C ILE A 121 19.28 -11.24 7.87
N GLY A 122 20.03 -12.36 7.79
CA GLY A 122 21.15 -12.63 8.68
C GLY A 122 22.19 -11.51 8.70
N ASN A 123 22.58 -11.00 7.53
CA ASN A 123 23.53 -9.88 7.42
C ASN A 123 22.96 -8.59 8.06
N LYS A 124 21.63 -8.40 8.03
CA LYS A 124 20.99 -7.26 8.70
C LYS A 124 20.97 -7.43 10.21
N VAL A 125 20.78 -8.66 10.72
CA VAL A 125 20.89 -8.97 12.15
C VAL A 125 22.32 -8.71 12.63
N GLU A 126 23.33 -9.25 11.95
CA GLU A 126 24.74 -9.05 12.30
C GLU A 126 25.11 -7.56 12.32
N LEU A 127 24.63 -6.79 11.33
CA LEU A 127 24.83 -5.34 11.29
C LEU A 127 24.28 -4.66 12.55
N VAL A 128 23.05 -5.01 12.96
CA VAL A 128 22.41 -4.45 14.15
C VAL A 128 23.18 -4.86 15.41
N GLU A 129 23.51 -6.14 15.57
CA GLU A 129 24.27 -6.66 16.71
C GLU A 129 25.63 -5.97 16.86
N ARG A 130 26.33 -5.74 15.74
CA ARG A 130 27.60 -5.00 15.74
C ARG A 130 27.44 -3.56 16.21
N LEU A 131 26.33 -2.90 15.87
CA LEU A 131 26.04 -1.55 16.36
C LEU A 131 25.71 -1.55 17.87
N LEU A 132 24.99 -2.56 18.35
CA LEU A 132 24.68 -2.75 19.77
C LEU A 132 25.94 -3.00 20.60
N ALA A 133 26.82 -3.91 20.16
CA ALA A 133 28.06 -4.25 20.84
C ALA A 133 29.03 -3.07 20.98
N ARG A 134 28.95 -2.09 20.06
CA ARG A 134 29.72 -0.84 20.12
C ARG A 134 29.15 0.21 21.09
N GLY A 135 28.11 -0.14 21.86
CA GLY A 135 27.51 0.76 22.85
C GLY A 135 26.66 1.89 22.26
N LEU A 136 26.35 1.88 20.96
CA LEU A 136 25.60 2.97 20.29
C LEU A 136 24.14 3.12 20.78
N THR A 137 23.62 2.13 21.51
CA THR A 137 22.34 2.17 22.22
C THR A 137 22.45 2.62 23.67
N THR A 138 23.64 2.57 24.27
CA THR A 138 23.89 2.84 25.69
C THR A 138 24.58 4.18 25.94
N GLU A 139 24.90 4.97 24.90
CA GLU A 139 25.48 6.31 25.04
C GLU A 139 24.51 7.31 25.72
N PRO A 140 24.75 7.71 26.98
CA PRO A 140 23.83 8.59 27.72
C PRO A 140 23.76 10.01 27.13
N ASN A 141 24.80 10.44 26.38
CA ASN A 141 24.92 11.79 25.85
C ASN A 141 24.58 11.94 24.35
N ARG A 142 24.05 10.89 23.70
CA ARG A 142 23.72 10.90 22.26
C ARG A 142 22.67 11.96 21.93
N ALA A 143 22.96 12.85 20.98
CA ALA A 143 22.06 13.95 20.60
C ALA A 143 20.62 13.50 20.28
N ILE A 144 20.45 12.38 19.55
CA ILE A 144 19.11 11.81 19.25
C ILE A 144 18.39 11.26 20.49
N GLY A 145 19.14 10.89 21.54
CA GLY A 145 18.62 10.46 22.83
C GLY A 145 18.35 11.62 23.80
N ARG A 146 18.76 12.85 23.48
CA ARG A 146 18.52 14.05 24.31
C ARG A 146 17.06 14.51 24.24
N ASN A 147 16.40 14.33 23.10
CA ASN A 147 14.96 14.58 22.95
C ASN A 147 14.16 13.27 23.09
N LYS A 148 14.38 12.54 24.18
CA LYS A 148 13.44 11.51 24.61
C LYS A 148 12.26 12.24 25.23
N GLN A 149 11.04 11.86 24.85
CA GLN A 149 9.82 12.31 25.53
C GLN A 149 9.18 11.11 26.26
N PRO A 150 9.76 10.67 27.40
CA PRO A 150 9.20 9.57 28.17
C PRO A 150 7.74 9.88 28.52
N GLY A 151 6.82 8.98 28.18
CA GLY A 151 5.38 9.14 28.47
C GLY A 151 4.55 9.88 27.42
N LYS A 152 5.15 10.52 26.40
CA LYS A 152 4.40 11.10 25.25
C LYS A 152 4.01 10.05 24.21
N CYS A 153 4.76 8.95 24.14
CA CYS A 153 4.42 7.77 23.36
C CYS A 153 4.43 6.57 24.31
N CYS A 154 3.29 5.87 24.47
CA CYS A 154 3.28 4.60 25.18
C CYS A 154 3.73 3.48 24.23
N ALA A 155 4.37 2.44 24.75
CA ALA A 155 4.77 1.27 23.96
C ALA A 155 3.57 0.50 23.37
N GLN A 156 2.36 0.80 23.85
CA GLN A 156 1.09 0.20 23.42
C GLN A 156 0.46 0.89 22.19
N GLY A 157 0.89 2.11 21.84
CA GLY A 157 0.21 3.00 20.87
C GLY A 157 -0.98 3.78 21.46
N CYS A 158 -1.51 4.77 20.74
CA CYS A 158 -2.62 5.63 21.22
C CYS A 158 -3.83 4.79 21.66
N THR A 159 -4.17 4.82 22.95
CA THR A 159 -5.38 4.20 23.49
C THR A 159 -6.50 5.23 23.63
N VAL A 160 -7.73 4.79 23.37
CA VAL A 160 -8.95 5.61 23.49
C VAL A 160 -9.22 5.89 24.99
N PRO A 161 -9.62 7.11 25.38
CA PRO A 161 -9.99 7.40 26.76
C PRO A 161 -11.07 6.42 27.28
N GLY A 162 -10.78 5.74 28.39
CA GLY A 162 -11.70 4.80 29.05
C GLY A 162 -11.32 3.31 28.98
N ALA A 163 -10.26 2.94 28.26
CA ALA A 163 -9.75 1.56 28.29
C ALA A 163 -9.02 1.27 29.62
N PRO A 164 -9.32 0.17 30.34
CA PRO A 164 -8.63 -0.18 31.58
C PRO A 164 -7.16 -0.57 31.28
N ILE A 165 -6.23 0.08 31.98
CA ILE A 165 -4.78 0.04 31.71
C ILE A 165 -4.07 -1.08 32.50
N MET A 166 -4.76 -1.75 33.43
CA MET A 166 -4.15 -2.76 34.30
C MET A 166 -4.92 -4.08 34.24
N VAL A 167 -4.36 -5.07 33.56
CA VAL A 167 -4.74 -6.49 33.67
C VAL A 167 -3.50 -7.23 34.17
N GLU A 168 -3.66 -8.05 35.21
CA GLU A 168 -2.52 -8.80 35.78
C GLU A 168 -1.93 -9.78 34.76
N MET A 169 -0.60 -9.77 34.65
CA MET A 169 0.13 -10.75 33.84
C MET A 169 0.00 -12.16 34.43
N PRO A 170 -0.31 -13.19 33.62
CA PRO A 170 -0.23 -14.58 34.06
C PRO A 170 1.21 -14.91 34.48
N LYS A 171 1.39 -15.45 35.70
CA LYS A 171 2.72 -15.82 36.21
C LYS A 171 3.32 -16.98 35.41
N ALA A 172 4.54 -16.79 34.91
CA ALA A 172 5.30 -17.84 34.24
C ALA A 172 5.65 -18.99 35.21
N ALA A 173 5.35 -20.23 34.82
CA ALA A 173 5.74 -21.41 35.59
C ALA A 173 7.28 -21.54 35.61
N LYS A 174 7.87 -21.61 36.81
CA LYS A 174 9.34 -21.76 36.98
C LYS A 174 9.81 -23.12 36.46
N ARG A 175 10.73 -23.12 35.49
CA ARG A 175 11.54 -24.28 35.13
C ARG A 175 12.49 -24.60 36.28
N ILE A 176 12.30 -25.74 36.93
CA ILE A 176 13.24 -26.28 37.94
C ILE A 176 14.38 -26.98 37.18
N LYS A 177 15.57 -26.36 37.17
CA LYS A 177 16.82 -27.09 36.87
C LYS A 177 17.29 -27.73 38.17
N LYS A 178 17.25 -29.06 38.28
CA LYS A 178 18.02 -29.78 39.30
C LYS A 178 19.43 -30.00 38.75
N VAL A 179 20.41 -29.44 39.45
CA VAL A 179 21.85 -29.63 39.24
C VAL A 179 22.36 -30.50 40.38
N ALA A 180 23.04 -31.59 40.04
CA ALA A 180 24.21 -32.12 40.72
C ALA A 180 25.11 -32.72 39.62
#